data_AF-A0A1R4I844-F1
#
_entry.id   AF-A0A1R4I844-F1
#
_cell.length_a   1.000
_cell.length_b   1.000
_cell.length_c   1.000
_cell.angle_alpha   90.00
_cell.angle_beta   90.00
_cell.angle_gamma   90.00
#
_symmetry.space_group_name_H-M   'P 1'
#
loop_
_entity.id
_entity.type
_entity.pdbx_description
1 polymer ?
#
loop_
_entity_poly.entity_id
_entity_poly.type
_entity_poly.pdbx_seq_one_letter_code
_entity_poly.pdbx_strand_id
1 'polypeptide(L)'
;MAAYDVIVEIPKGSRNKYEVDHETGRVFLDRVLFTSFVYPTDYGFFENTLGLDGDPVDALVLLEYPVFPGVGVKVRPVGVLNMSDEAGSDAKVVVVPHKDPRWSHIQDITDVPEHSRNEIEHFFTRYKDLEPGKFVKIEGWGDAAEAEQIVQAGFAKLKEEGGH
;
A
#
# COMPACT_ATOMS: atom_id res chain seq x y z
N MET A 1 0.14 -10.36 16.27
CA MET A 1 0.19 -9.02 15.66
C MET A 1 -1.13 -8.32 15.89
N ALA A 2 -1.11 -6.99 16.00
CA ALA A 2 -2.34 -6.19 16.07
C ALA A 2 -3.16 -6.30 14.77
N ALA A 3 -4.40 -5.84 14.82
CA ALA A 3 -5.26 -5.73 13.65
C ALA A 3 -5.41 -4.25 13.30
N TYR A 4 -5.31 -3.94 12.02
CA TYR A 4 -5.49 -2.59 11.48
C TYR A 4 -6.58 -2.60 10.41
N ASP A 5 -7.15 -1.42 10.16
CA ASP A 5 -8.14 -1.21 9.12
C ASP A 5 -7.49 -0.51 7.93
N VAL A 6 -7.62 -1.11 6.74
CA VAL A 6 -7.16 -0.55 5.46
C VAL A 6 -8.37 -0.36 4.56
N ILE A 7 -8.50 0.82 3.95
CA ILE A 7 -9.49 1.08 2.90
C ILE A 7 -8.84 0.82 1.55
N VAL A 8 -9.41 -0.07 0.75
CA VAL A 8 -8.92 -0.34 -0.61
C VAL A 8 -9.39 0.76 -1.54
N GLU A 9 -8.48 1.32 -2.33
CA GLU A 9 -8.74 2.31 -3.37
C GLU A 9 -8.69 1.67 -4.76
N ILE A 10 -7.72 0.79 -4.99
CA ILE A 10 -7.42 0.24 -6.30
C ILE A 10 -7.43 -1.29 -6.22
N PRO A 11 -8.40 -1.95 -6.87
CA PRO A 11 -8.44 -3.40 -6.92
C PRO A 11 -7.27 -3.98 -7.70
N LYS A 12 -6.80 -5.17 -7.31
CA LYS A 12 -5.85 -5.94 -8.11
C LYS A 12 -6.33 -6.08 -9.55
N GLY A 13 -5.43 -5.85 -10.50
CA GLY A 13 -5.72 -5.91 -11.94
C GLY A 13 -6.31 -4.63 -12.52
N SER A 14 -6.52 -3.58 -11.72
CA SER A 14 -6.96 -2.28 -12.23
C SER A 14 -5.83 -1.51 -12.93
N ARG A 15 -6.16 -0.87 -14.05
CA ARG A 15 -5.35 0.18 -14.69
C ARG A 15 -5.83 1.59 -14.31
N ASN A 16 -7.01 1.70 -13.70
CA ASN A 16 -7.49 2.95 -13.14
C ASN A 16 -6.86 3.14 -11.77
N LYS A 17 -6.15 4.25 -11.60
CA LYS A 17 -5.64 4.71 -10.31
C LYS A 17 -6.72 5.60 -9.69
N TYR A 18 -7.41 5.03 -8.71
CA TYR A 18 -8.35 5.75 -7.88
C TYR A 18 -7.63 6.29 -6.65
N GLU A 19 -8.20 7.33 -6.07
CA GLU A 19 -7.81 7.88 -4.77
C GLU A 19 -9.08 8.26 -4.00
N VAL A 20 -9.03 8.12 -2.68
CA VAL A 20 -10.04 8.64 -1.77
C VAL A 20 -9.67 10.08 -1.44
N ASP A 21 -10.61 10.99 -1.67
CA ASP A 21 -10.54 12.33 -1.10
C ASP A 21 -10.80 12.23 0.41
N HIS A 22 -9.76 12.43 1.22
CA HIS A 22 -9.81 12.28 2.67
C HIS A 22 -10.70 13.33 3.36
N GLU A 23 -10.98 14.47 2.73
CA GLU A 23 -11.92 15.47 3.28
C GLU A 23 -13.38 15.04 3.12
N THR A 24 -13.72 14.43 1.97
CA THR A 24 -15.12 14.11 1.63
C THR A 24 -15.48 12.62 1.73
N GLY A 25 -14.49 11.74 1.79
CA GLY A 25 -14.62 10.28 1.75
C GLY A 25 -15.04 9.73 0.38
N ARG A 26 -15.01 10.55 -0.69
CA ARG A 26 -15.39 10.11 -2.04
C ARG A 26 -14.22 9.47 -2.76
N VAL A 27 -14.50 8.44 -3.54
CA VAL A 27 -13.53 7.84 -4.46
C VAL A 27 -13.53 8.62 -5.77
N PHE A 28 -12.38 9.13 -6.17
CA PHE A 28 -12.14 9.80 -7.45
C PHE A 28 -11.22 8.97 -8.32
N LEU A 29 -11.39 9.09 -9.64
CA LEU A 29 -10.39 8.64 -10.60
C LEU A 29 -9.33 9.73 -10.71
N ASP A 30 -8.14 9.49 -10.16
CA ASP A 30 -6.97 10.36 -10.37
C ASP A 30 -6.54 10.27 -11.84
N ARG A 31 -6.19 9.06 -12.30
CA ARG A 31 -5.81 8.82 -13.70
C ARG A 31 -5.93 7.37 -14.12
N VAL A 32 -5.89 7.15 -15.43
CA VAL A 32 -5.55 5.82 -15.99
C VAL A 32 -4.02 5.75 -16.10
N LEU A 33 -3.40 4.63 -15.70
CA LEU A 33 -1.95 4.47 -15.81
C LEU A 33 -1.47 4.65 -17.26
N PHE A 34 -0.36 5.38 -17.42
CA PHE A 34 0.15 5.78 -18.75
C PHE A 34 0.82 4.58 -19.46
N THR A 35 1.30 3.62 -18.68
CA THR A 35 1.79 2.31 -19.15
C THR A 35 0.66 1.29 -19.23
N SER A 36 0.92 0.12 -19.83
CA SER A 36 -0.04 -1.00 -19.91
C SER A 36 -0.08 -1.88 -18.65
N PHE A 37 0.51 -1.41 -17.55
CA PHE A 37 0.55 -2.15 -16.29
C PHE A 37 -0.81 -2.12 -15.59
N VAL A 38 -0.98 -3.05 -14.67
CA VAL A 38 -2.11 -3.11 -13.74
C VAL A 38 -1.58 -3.37 -12.33
N TYR A 39 -2.29 -2.91 -11.31
CA TYR A 39 -1.87 -3.12 -9.92
C TYR A 39 -1.78 -4.63 -9.59
N PRO A 40 -0.65 -5.12 -9.04
CA PRO A 40 -0.43 -6.55 -8.79
C PRO A 40 -1.15 -7.06 -7.53
N THR A 41 -1.56 -6.15 -6.65
CA THR A 41 -2.29 -6.40 -5.41
C THR A 41 -3.46 -5.42 -5.32
N ASP A 42 -4.37 -5.64 -4.37
CA ASP A 42 -5.23 -4.56 -3.93
C ASP A 42 -4.34 -3.51 -3.25
N TYR A 43 -4.68 -2.25 -3.42
CA TYR A 43 -3.93 -1.10 -2.93
C TYR A 43 -4.88 -0.12 -2.24
N GLY A 44 -4.41 0.49 -1.17
CA GLY A 44 -5.08 1.60 -0.52
C GLY A 44 -4.27 2.07 0.67
N PHE A 45 -4.93 2.47 1.75
CA PHE A 45 -4.26 3.12 2.88
C PHE A 45 -4.80 2.68 4.25
N PHE A 46 -3.99 2.84 5.29
CA PHE A 46 -4.38 2.62 6.68
C PHE A 46 -5.23 3.76 7.21
N GLU A 47 -6.42 3.45 7.72
CA GLU A 47 -7.29 4.46 8.34
C GLU A 47 -6.63 5.08 9.58
N ASN A 48 -6.81 6.39 9.73
CA ASN A 48 -6.31 7.17 10.87
C ASN A 48 -4.77 7.11 11.02
N THR A 49 -4.04 7.17 9.90
CA THR A 49 -2.59 7.33 9.89
C THR A 49 -2.19 8.57 9.11
N LEU A 50 -1.00 9.11 9.40
CA LEU A 50 -0.37 10.20 8.64
C LEU A 50 1.07 9.82 8.30
N GLY A 51 1.36 9.68 7.02
CA GLY A 51 2.66 9.39 6.42
C GLY A 51 3.61 10.58 6.46
N LEU A 52 4.80 10.39 5.89
CA LEU A 52 5.85 11.42 5.88
C LEU A 52 5.60 12.51 4.81
N ASP A 53 4.92 12.14 3.74
CA ASP A 53 4.46 12.98 2.63
C ASP A 53 3.20 13.80 2.95
N GLY A 54 2.49 13.44 4.01
CA GLY A 54 1.26 14.10 4.45
C GLY A 54 -0.01 13.34 4.07
N ASP A 55 0.11 12.22 3.35
CA ASP A 55 -0.99 11.33 3.04
C ASP A 55 -1.02 10.16 4.03
N PRO A 56 -2.13 9.42 4.17
CA PRO A 56 -2.16 8.23 5.01
C PRO A 56 -1.14 7.16 4.57
N VAL A 57 -0.71 6.30 5.50
CA VAL A 57 0.26 5.25 5.18
C VAL A 57 -0.35 4.28 4.16
N ASP A 58 0.39 4.04 3.07
CA ASP A 58 -0.04 3.14 2.00
C ASP A 58 0.06 1.65 2.37
N ALA A 59 -0.84 0.86 1.78
CA ALA A 59 -0.97 -0.57 1.99
C ALA A 59 -1.13 -1.37 0.69
N LEU A 60 -0.32 -2.41 0.53
CA LEU A 60 -0.48 -3.47 -0.46
C LEU A 60 -1.16 -4.67 0.18
N VAL A 61 -2.43 -4.88 -0.15
CA VAL A 61 -3.26 -5.91 0.47
C VAL A 61 -3.21 -7.18 -0.37
N LEU A 62 -2.57 -8.22 0.16
CA LEU A 62 -2.55 -9.52 -0.48
C LEU A 62 -3.86 -10.26 -0.20
N LEU A 63 -4.65 -10.48 -1.25
CA LEU A 63 -5.95 -11.16 -1.20
C LEU A 63 -6.01 -12.27 -2.26
N GLU A 64 -6.86 -13.28 -1.98
CA GLU A 64 -7.16 -14.34 -2.95
C GLU A 64 -7.93 -13.79 -4.17
N TYR A 65 -8.87 -12.88 -3.89
CA TYR A 65 -9.70 -12.23 -4.89
C TYR A 65 -9.76 -10.72 -4.62
N PRO A 66 -9.74 -9.88 -5.66
CA PRO A 66 -9.82 -8.43 -5.50
C PRO A 66 -11.14 -8.01 -4.85
N VAL A 67 -11.10 -6.86 -4.17
CA VAL A 67 -12.30 -6.19 -3.64
C VAL A 67 -12.61 -4.93 -4.46
N PHE A 68 -13.54 -4.11 -3.98
CA PHE A 68 -13.96 -2.88 -4.66
C PHE A 68 -13.37 -1.65 -3.96
N PRO A 69 -13.22 -0.51 -4.67
CA PRO A 69 -12.85 0.74 -4.05
C PRO A 69 -13.80 1.12 -2.89
N GLY A 70 -13.25 1.60 -1.78
CA GLY A 70 -13.97 1.95 -0.56
C GLY A 70 -14.24 0.78 0.39
N VAL A 71 -13.84 -0.45 0.07
CA VAL A 71 -13.99 -1.60 0.97
C VAL A 71 -12.91 -1.58 2.05
N GLY A 72 -13.34 -1.59 3.32
CA GLY A 72 -12.46 -1.76 4.47
C GLY A 72 -12.08 -3.23 4.70
N VAL A 73 -10.80 -3.50 4.98
CA VAL A 73 -10.25 -4.83 5.24
C VAL A 73 -9.47 -4.81 6.56
N LYS A 74 -9.76 -5.79 7.43
CA LYS A 74 -8.96 -6.01 8.65
C LYS A 74 -7.70 -6.80 8.35
N VAL A 75 -6.55 -6.16 8.54
CA VAL A 75 -5.26 -6.66 8.09
C VAL A 75 -4.22 -6.71 9.21
N ARG A 76 -3.08 -7.35 8.91
CA ARG A 76 -1.84 -7.27 9.70
C ARG A 76 -0.64 -7.07 8.76
N PRO A 77 0.37 -6.27 9.14
CA PRO A 77 1.58 -6.09 8.35
C PRO A 77 2.42 -7.38 8.31
N VAL A 78 3.11 -7.59 7.20
CA VAL A 78 4.08 -8.68 7.03
C VAL A 78 5.40 -8.21 6.42
N GLY A 79 5.46 -6.99 5.90
CA GLY A 79 6.67 -6.42 5.31
C GLY A 79 6.43 -5.02 4.78
N VAL A 80 7.47 -4.41 4.23
CA VAL A 80 7.38 -3.10 3.58
C VAL A 80 8.29 -3.07 2.36
N LEU A 81 7.81 -2.48 1.26
CA LEU A 81 8.66 -2.11 0.14
C LEU A 81 9.10 -0.65 0.33
N ASN A 82 10.38 -0.46 0.61
CA ASN A 82 10.98 0.86 0.71
C ASN A 82 11.34 1.36 -0.69
N MET A 83 10.86 2.56 -1.01
CA MET A 83 11.11 3.22 -2.29
C MET A 83 11.06 4.74 -2.13
N SER A 84 11.65 5.43 -3.10
CA SER A 84 11.56 6.88 -3.23
C SER A 84 11.12 7.27 -4.65
N ASP A 85 10.41 8.38 -4.76
CA ASP A 85 9.93 8.94 -6.02
C ASP A 85 10.27 10.43 -6.14
N GLU A 86 9.65 11.14 -7.08
CA GLU A 86 9.88 12.58 -7.28
C GLU A 86 9.54 13.48 -6.07
N ALA A 87 8.69 13.01 -5.16
CA ALA A 87 8.21 13.74 -3.99
C ALA A 87 8.96 13.37 -2.70
N GLY A 88 9.65 12.22 -2.65
CA GLY A 88 10.47 11.83 -1.51
C GLY A 88 10.38 10.34 -1.19
N SER A 89 10.33 10.03 0.11
CA SER A 89 10.18 8.66 0.61
C SER A 89 8.73 8.20 0.42
N ASP A 90 8.54 6.99 -0.11
CA ASP A 90 7.25 6.48 -0.60
C ASP A 90 7.02 5.00 -0.21
N ALA A 91 7.21 4.66 1.07
CA ALA A 91 7.14 3.29 1.55
C ALA A 91 5.75 2.65 1.40
N LYS A 92 5.70 1.38 0.97
CA LYS A 92 4.45 0.62 0.75
C LYS A 92 4.39 -0.57 1.70
N VAL A 93 3.50 -0.55 2.69
CA VAL A 93 3.39 -1.64 3.67
C VAL A 93 2.64 -2.81 3.06
N VAL A 94 3.22 -4.01 3.08
CA VAL A 94 2.55 -5.24 2.65
C VAL A 94 1.78 -5.84 3.81
N VAL A 95 0.51 -6.15 3.56
CA VAL A 95 -0.41 -6.68 4.55
C VAL A 95 -1.16 -7.90 4.05
N VAL A 96 -1.61 -8.72 5.00
CA VAL A 96 -2.49 -9.86 4.76
C VAL A 96 -3.71 -9.80 5.68
N PRO A 97 -4.84 -10.47 5.35
CA PRO A 97 -6.00 -10.52 6.22
C PRO A 97 -5.68 -11.05 7.63
N HIS A 98 -6.17 -10.36 8.66
CA HIS A 98 -5.78 -10.63 10.05
C HIS A 98 -6.20 -12.03 10.56
N LYS A 99 -7.37 -12.53 10.15
CA LYS A 99 -7.97 -13.78 10.68
C LYS A 99 -8.26 -14.86 9.63
N ASP A 100 -7.77 -14.70 8.40
CA ASP A 100 -8.00 -15.70 7.36
C ASP A 100 -6.96 -16.84 7.49
N PRO A 101 -7.39 -18.10 7.70
CA PRO A 101 -6.48 -19.22 7.91
C PRO A 101 -5.59 -19.50 6.68
N ARG A 102 -6.00 -19.09 5.47
CA ARG A 102 -5.18 -19.22 4.26
C ARG A 102 -3.89 -18.43 4.37
N TRP A 103 -3.89 -17.33 5.13
CA TRP A 103 -2.75 -16.43 5.30
C TRP A 103 -1.96 -16.69 6.57
N SER A 104 -2.34 -17.66 7.41
CA SER A 104 -1.66 -17.93 8.70
C SER A 104 -0.20 -18.32 8.59
N HIS A 105 0.26 -18.77 7.42
CA HIS A 105 1.66 -19.13 7.19
C HIS A 105 2.55 -17.94 6.79
N ILE A 106 1.95 -16.80 6.40
CA ILE A 106 2.70 -15.60 6.00
C ILE A 106 2.88 -14.71 7.22
N GLN A 107 3.99 -14.80 7.94
CA GLN A 107 4.27 -14.00 9.14
C GLN A 107 5.27 -12.87 8.87
N ASP A 108 6.10 -13.03 7.85
CA ASP A 108 7.12 -12.08 7.43
C ASP A 108 7.20 -11.97 5.89
N ILE A 109 7.89 -10.95 5.38
CA ILE A 109 8.05 -10.71 3.95
C ILE A 109 8.77 -11.88 3.26
N THR A 110 9.62 -12.58 4.01
CA THR A 110 10.34 -13.77 3.55
C THR A 110 9.42 -14.98 3.34
N ASP A 111 8.23 -15.00 3.94
CA ASP A 111 7.21 -16.03 3.69
C ASP A 111 6.41 -15.75 2.40
N VAL A 112 6.42 -14.51 1.90
CA VAL A 112 5.78 -14.15 0.64
C VAL A 112 6.60 -14.72 -0.52
N PRO A 113 5.97 -15.43 -1.48
CA PRO A 113 6.67 -16.00 -2.63
C PRO A 113 7.56 -14.96 -3.32
N GLU A 114 8.82 -15.34 -3.59
CA GLU A 114 9.80 -14.44 -4.21
C GLU A 114 9.30 -13.86 -5.53
N HIS A 115 8.63 -14.66 -6.35
CA HIS A 115 8.07 -14.18 -7.61
C HIS A 115 7.03 -13.07 -7.41
N SER A 116 6.15 -13.19 -6.41
CA SER A 116 5.18 -12.15 -6.08
C SER A 116 5.85 -10.86 -5.61
N ARG A 117 6.94 -10.97 -4.84
CA ARG A 117 7.76 -9.80 -4.45
C ARG A 117 8.39 -9.14 -5.68
N ASN A 118 8.93 -9.94 -6.60
CA ASN A 118 9.51 -9.43 -7.85
C ASN A 118 8.46 -8.75 -8.75
N GLU A 119 7.24 -9.27 -8.83
CA GLU A 119 6.14 -8.63 -9.58
C GLU A 119 5.76 -7.27 -8.98
N ILE A 120 5.69 -7.16 -7.64
CA ILE A 120 5.41 -5.90 -6.94
C ILE A 120 6.53 -4.88 -7.19
N GLU A 121 7.79 -5.26 -6.98
CA GLU A 121 8.94 -4.36 -7.24
C GLU A 121 8.95 -3.88 -8.68
N HIS A 122 8.76 -4.79 -9.64
CA HIS A 122 8.78 -4.46 -11.05
C HIS A 122 7.63 -3.51 -11.43
N PHE A 123 6.43 -3.70 -10.86
CA PHE A 123 5.32 -2.77 -11.04
C PHE A 123 5.70 -1.36 -10.59
N PHE A 124 6.12 -1.17 -9.34
CA PHE A 124 6.43 0.16 -8.81
C PHE A 124 7.62 0.82 -9.51
N THR A 125 8.62 0.03 -9.91
CA THR A 125 9.77 0.53 -10.68
C THR A 125 9.35 1.12 -12.04
N ARG A 126 8.26 0.62 -12.65
CA ARG A 126 7.96 0.83 -14.08
C ARG A 126 6.65 1.53 -14.37
N TYR A 127 5.68 1.52 -13.46
CA TYR A 127 4.31 1.94 -13.80
C TYR A 127 4.23 3.42 -14.22
N LYS A 128 5.14 4.27 -13.70
CA LYS A 128 5.32 5.69 -14.01
C LYS A 128 6.25 5.97 -15.22
N ASP A 129 6.79 4.97 -15.94
CA ASP A 129 7.81 5.15 -17.00
C ASP A 129 7.37 6.09 -18.14
N LEU A 130 6.07 6.21 -18.39
CA LEU A 130 5.50 7.09 -19.42
C LEU A 130 4.91 8.39 -18.86
N GLU A 131 5.04 8.65 -17.56
CA GLU A 131 4.64 9.91 -16.92
C GLU A 131 5.80 10.92 -16.98
N PRO A 132 5.68 12.05 -17.71
CA PRO A 132 6.79 12.98 -17.88
C PRO A 132 7.31 13.54 -16.56
N GLY A 133 8.62 13.40 -16.33
CA GLY A 133 9.30 13.96 -15.15
C GLY A 133 9.17 13.13 -13.86
N LYS A 134 8.52 11.97 -13.91
CA LYS A 134 8.39 11.07 -12.75
C LYS A 134 9.43 9.95 -12.77
N PHE A 135 9.77 9.45 -11.59
CA PHE A 135 10.66 8.31 -11.43
C PHE A 135 10.30 7.53 -10.16
N VAL A 136 10.78 6.30 -10.07
CA VAL A 136 10.76 5.50 -8.85
C VAL A 136 12.12 4.84 -8.67
N LYS A 137 12.60 4.79 -7.43
CA LYS A 137 13.79 4.06 -7.02
C LYS A 137 13.45 3.11 -5.88
N ILE A 138 13.62 1.81 -6.10
CA ILE A 138 13.48 0.80 -5.05
C ILE A 138 14.71 0.82 -4.15
N GLU A 139 14.48 0.83 -2.84
CA GLU A 139 15.50 0.84 -1.79
C GLU A 139 15.62 -0.54 -1.12
N GLY A 140 14.55 -1.35 -1.18
CA GLY A 140 14.56 -2.77 -0.82
C GLY A 140 13.35 -3.17 0.01
N TRP A 141 13.31 -4.44 0.41
CA TRP A 141 12.31 -4.96 1.34
C TRP A 141 12.74 -4.81 2.80
N GLY A 142 11.82 -4.31 3.62
CA GLY A 142 11.85 -4.39 5.07
C GLY A 142 10.95 -5.51 5.61
N ASP A 143 11.25 -5.94 6.83
CA ASP A 143 10.57 -7.06 7.50
C ASP A 143 9.22 -6.65 8.14
N ALA A 144 8.54 -7.60 8.78
CA ALA A 144 7.27 -7.33 9.45
C ALA A 144 7.40 -6.35 10.63
N ALA A 145 8.56 -6.30 11.29
CA ALA A 145 8.79 -5.42 12.44
C ALA A 145 8.97 -3.96 11.99
N GLU A 146 9.70 -3.72 10.91
CA GLU A 146 9.82 -2.42 10.27
C GLU A 146 8.47 -1.92 9.78
N ALA A 147 7.70 -2.80 9.12
CA ALA A 147 6.34 -2.49 8.66
C ALA A 147 5.41 -2.06 9.81
N GLU A 148 5.44 -2.79 10.92
CA GLU A 148 4.68 -2.44 12.13
C GLU A 148 5.09 -1.07 12.69
N GLN A 149 6.39 -0.75 12.70
CA GLN A 149 6.89 0.54 13.14
C GLN A 149 6.37 1.69 12.29
N ILE A 150 6.34 1.53 10.96
CA ILE A 150 5.82 2.54 10.03
C ILE A 150 4.35 2.83 10.30
N VAL A 151 3.54 1.77 10.46
CA VAL A 151 2.10 1.92 10.75
C VAL A 151 1.88 2.63 12.10
N GLN A 152 2.60 2.21 13.14
CA GLN A 152 2.50 2.83 14.47
C GLN A 152 2.96 4.28 14.49
N ALA A 153 4.03 4.61 13.76
CA ALA A 153 4.48 5.98 13.58
C ALA A 153 3.42 6.84 12.89
N GLY A 154 2.72 6.29 11.89
CA GLY A 154 1.61 6.96 11.22
C GLY A 154 0.45 7.30 12.16
N PHE A 155 0.06 6.36 13.03
CA PHE A 155 -0.96 6.62 14.06
C PHE A 155 -0.51 7.68 15.07
N ALA A 156 0.75 7.62 15.51
CA ALA A 156 1.31 8.58 16.45
C ALA A 156 1.34 10.00 15.86
N LYS A 157 1.81 10.12 14.61
CA LYS A 157 1.91 11.40 13.90
C LYS A 157 0.53 12.06 13.73
N LEU A 158 -0.47 11.31 13.27
CA LEU A 158 -1.83 11.84 13.13
C LEU A 158 -2.40 12.33 14.47
N LYS A 159 -2.12 11.62 15.56
CA LYS A 159 -2.57 12.01 16.91
C LYS A 159 -1.90 13.32 17.40
N GLU A 160 -0.64 13.55 17.03
CA GLU A 160 0.12 14.74 17.42
C GLU A 160 -0.27 15.96 16.59
N GLU A 161 -0.41 15.80 15.28
CA GLU A 161 -0.64 16.90 14.34
C GLU A 161 -2.14 17.19 14.12
N GLY A 162 -3.01 16.23 14.42
CA GLY A 162 -4.43 16.26 14.05
C GLY A 162 -4.64 15.82 12.61
N GLY A 163 -5.80 15.23 12.32
CA GLY A 163 -6.22 14.92 10.96
C GLY A 163 -6.96 16.09 10.32
N HIS A 164 -6.89 16.19 9.00
CA HIS A 164 -7.84 16.97 8.21
C HIS A 164 -9.17 16.24 8.10
#